data_AF-A0A7C0UX48-F1
#
_entry.id   AF-A0A7C0UX48-F1
#
_cell.length_a   1.000
_cell.length_b   1.000
_cell.length_c   1.000
_cell.angle_alpha   90.00
_cell.angle_beta   90.00
_cell.angle_gamma   90.00
#
_symmetry.space_group_name_H-M   'P 1'
#
loop_
_entity.id
_entity.type
_entity.pdbx_description
1 polymer ?
#
loop_
_entity_poly.entity_id
_entity_poly.type
_entity_poly.pdbx_seq_one_letter_code
_entity_poly.pdbx_strand_id
1 'polypeptide(L)'
;MNTFREEVLSKALKMLKKYPLCNHCLGRQFAMLGHGVENAERGAAIKLVLTLNAHAVALEKKREGVKLLKTLAFNGFSKNAEKILQKITKKPGKGKHGKCYLCENAFQKIHTYVEKAVETLKLYEYRSFVVGVE
;
A
#
# COMPACT_ATOMS: atom_id res chain seq x y z
N MET A 1 11.48 29.11 6.37
CA MET A 1 10.15 28.59 6.76
C MET A 1 10.00 27.21 6.14
N ASN A 2 9.76 26.16 6.93
CA ASN A 2 9.60 24.81 6.37
C ASN A 2 8.23 24.72 5.68
N THR A 3 8.22 24.67 4.35
CA THR A 3 6.99 24.59 3.52
C THR A 3 6.48 23.15 3.39
N PHE A 4 7.19 22.17 3.97
CA PHE A 4 6.84 20.76 3.87
C PHE A 4 5.75 20.37 4.88
N ARG A 5 4.58 19.97 4.37
CA ARG A 5 3.49 19.44 5.21
C ARG A 5 3.60 17.93 5.33
N GLU A 6 3.95 17.44 6.52
CA GLU A 6 4.07 16.01 6.82
C GLU A 6 2.73 15.30 7.06
N GLU A 7 1.61 15.99 6.83
CA GLU A 7 0.28 15.50 7.20
C GLU A 7 -0.08 14.19 6.47
N VAL A 8 0.30 14.05 5.20
CA VAL A 8 0.11 12.83 4.41
C VAL A 8 0.84 11.65 5.05
N LEU A 9 2.12 11.82 5.37
CA LEU A 9 2.96 10.77 5.95
C LEU A 9 2.50 10.39 7.35
N SER A 10 2.16 11.37 8.18
CA SER A 10 1.68 11.13 9.55
C SER A 10 0.32 10.41 9.57
N LYS A 11 -0.63 10.81 8.71
CA LYS A 11 -1.92 10.14 8.54
C LYS A 11 -1.75 8.71 7.99
N ALA A 12 -0.93 8.54 6.95
CA ALA A 12 -0.64 7.22 6.38
C ALA A 12 -0.03 6.28 7.42
N LEU A 13 0.93 6.77 8.20
CA LEU A 13 1.55 5.97 9.26
C LEU A 13 0.56 5.59 10.36
N LYS A 14 -0.35 6.50 10.76
CA LYS A 14 -1.42 6.20 11.72
C LYS A 14 -2.35 5.08 11.21
N MET A 15 -2.71 5.10 9.93
CA MET A 15 -3.53 4.03 9.32
C MET A 15 -2.78 2.71 9.30
N LEU A 16 -1.53 2.71 8.84
CA LEU A 16 -0.69 1.50 8.75
C LEU A 16 -0.36 0.90 10.11
N LYS A 17 -0.27 1.70 11.17
CA LYS A 17 -0.12 1.18 12.55
C LYS A 17 -1.36 0.41 13.03
N LYS A 18 -2.55 0.75 12.52
CA LYS A 18 -3.82 0.11 12.92
C LYS A 18 -4.23 -1.04 12.00
N TYR A 19 -4.01 -0.91 10.70
CA TYR A 19 -4.57 -1.82 9.70
C TYR A 19 -3.58 -2.19 8.61
N PRO A 20 -3.60 -3.45 8.12
CA PRO A 20 -2.89 -3.84 6.91
C PRO A 20 -3.55 -3.23 5.66
N LEU A 21 -2.82 -2.43 4.88
CA LEU A 21 -3.35 -1.72 3.71
C LEU A 21 -2.45 -1.91 2.49
N CYS A 22 -3.03 -2.37 1.37
CA CYS A 22 -2.32 -2.45 0.09
C CYS A 22 -2.04 -1.06 -0.49
N ASN A 23 -1.25 -1.00 -1.56
CA ASN A 23 -0.88 0.27 -2.20
C ASN A 23 -2.12 1.01 -2.75
N HIS A 24 -3.02 0.31 -3.45
CA HIS A 24 -4.25 0.90 -3.99
C HIS A 24 -5.10 1.54 -2.88
N CYS A 25 -5.37 0.81 -1.80
CA CYS A 25 -6.23 1.28 -0.71
C CYS A 25 -5.64 2.46 0.05
N LEU A 26 -4.33 2.41 0.34
CA LEU A 26 -3.64 3.53 0.99
C LEU A 26 -3.61 4.76 0.08
N GLY A 27 -3.26 4.61 -1.19
CA GLY A 27 -3.21 5.72 -2.14
C GLY A 27 -4.58 6.34 -2.41
N ARG A 28 -5.66 5.53 -2.39
CA ARG A 28 -7.04 6.03 -2.50
C ARG A 28 -7.40 7.00 -1.37
N GLN A 29 -6.85 6.83 -0.17
CA GLN A 29 -7.10 7.75 0.96
C GLN A 29 -6.59 9.18 0.68
N PHE A 30 -5.73 9.34 -0.33
CA PHE A 30 -5.15 10.62 -0.72
C PHE A 30 -5.45 10.95 -2.20
N ALA A 31 -6.55 10.43 -2.76
CA ALA A 31 -6.89 10.58 -4.18
C ALA A 31 -7.08 12.03 -4.64
N MET A 32 -7.38 12.95 -3.72
CA MET A 32 -7.49 14.39 -3.99
C MET A 32 -6.13 15.09 -4.15
N LEU A 33 -5.01 14.37 -3.97
CA LEU A 33 -3.66 14.92 -4.07
C LEU A 33 -2.89 14.18 -5.17
N GLY A 34 -2.15 14.92 -5.99
CA GLY A 34 -1.36 14.33 -7.08
C GLY A 34 -2.25 13.61 -8.10
N HIS A 35 -3.08 14.39 -8.81
CA HIS A 35 -3.90 13.91 -9.92
C HIS A 35 -3.01 13.37 -11.06
N GLY A 36 -3.57 12.48 -11.90
CA GLY A 36 -2.84 11.84 -12.98
C GLY A 36 -1.97 10.66 -12.55
N VAL A 37 -2.01 10.28 -11.27
CA VAL A 37 -1.25 9.15 -10.71
C VAL A 37 -2.21 8.07 -10.20
N GLU A 38 -1.88 6.82 -10.54
CA GLU A 38 -2.64 5.66 -10.10
C GLU A 38 -2.61 5.51 -8.57
N ASN A 39 -3.70 5.02 -7.99
CA ASN A 39 -3.79 4.83 -6.53
C ASN A 39 -2.69 3.88 -6.01
N ALA A 40 -2.35 2.85 -6.78
CA ALA A 40 -1.25 1.95 -6.43
C ALA A 40 0.10 2.68 -6.40
N GLU A 41 0.38 3.53 -7.37
CA GLU A 41 1.63 4.27 -7.44
C GLU A 41 1.72 5.27 -6.28
N ARG A 42 0.64 6.04 -6.03
CA ARG A 42 0.57 6.97 -4.90
C ARG A 42 0.82 6.27 -3.56
N GLY A 43 0.16 5.14 -3.32
CA GLY A 43 0.34 4.37 -2.09
C GLY A 43 1.74 3.76 -1.96
N ALA A 44 2.34 3.32 -3.07
CA ALA A 44 3.70 2.81 -3.09
C ALA A 44 4.72 3.92 -2.76
N ALA A 45 4.57 5.11 -3.34
CA ALA A 45 5.43 6.26 -3.07
C ALA A 45 5.39 6.68 -1.59
N ILE A 46 4.19 6.78 -1.01
CA ILE A 46 4.03 7.09 0.43
C ILE A 46 4.77 6.06 1.29
N LYS A 47 4.59 4.76 1.02
CA LYS A 47 5.25 3.69 1.78
C LYS A 47 6.75 3.69 1.58
N LEU A 48 7.24 4.05 0.39
CA LEU A 48 8.66 4.17 0.12
C LEU A 48 9.28 5.26 1.00
N VAL A 49 8.68 6.46 1.04
CA VAL A 49 9.16 7.55 1.88
C VAL A 49 9.14 7.16 3.37
N LEU A 50 8.06 6.53 3.84
CA LEU A 50 7.99 6.02 5.22
C LEU A 50 9.07 4.97 5.49
N THR A 51 9.39 4.12 4.51
CA THR A 51 10.45 3.10 4.62
C THR A 51 11.83 3.73 4.71
N LEU A 52 12.10 4.77 3.90
CA LEU A 52 13.36 5.52 3.95
C LEU A 52 13.54 6.18 5.32
N ASN A 53 12.51 6.84 5.84
CA ASN A 53 12.54 7.44 7.17
C ASN A 53 12.75 6.39 8.27
N ALA A 54 11.99 5.28 8.23
CA ALA A 54 12.12 4.22 9.21
C ALA A 54 13.52 3.57 9.20
N HIS A 55 14.13 3.44 8.03
CA HIS A 55 15.50 2.95 7.90
C HIS A 55 16.52 3.92 8.48
N ALA A 56 16.42 5.22 8.18
CA ALA A 56 17.29 6.25 8.74
C ALA A 56 17.25 6.23 10.29
N VAL A 57 16.05 6.21 10.88
CA VAL A 57 15.87 6.12 12.33
C VAL A 57 16.45 4.82 12.89
N ALA A 58 16.34 3.70 12.17
CA ALA A 58 16.91 2.43 12.60
C ALA A 58 18.46 2.43 12.58
N LEU A 59 19.08 3.14 11.62
CA LEU A 59 20.55 3.29 11.55
C LEU A 59 21.09 4.09 12.73
N GLU A 60 20.32 5.03 13.27
CA GLU A 60 20.60 5.71 14.55
C GLU A 60 20.44 4.81 15.79
N LYS A 61 20.30 3.49 15.60
CA LYS A 61 20.10 2.47 16.63
C LYS A 61 18.85 2.69 17.49
N LYS A 62 17.89 3.48 17.01
CA LYS A 62 16.62 3.72 17.71
C LYS A 62 15.66 2.55 17.47
N ARG A 63 15.15 1.98 18.56
CA ARG A 63 14.13 0.91 18.53
C ARG A 63 12.89 1.29 17.73
N GLU A 64 12.58 2.58 17.65
CA GLU A 64 11.43 3.09 16.93
C GLU A 64 11.52 2.83 15.41
N GLY A 65 12.70 3.01 14.80
CA GLY A 65 12.90 2.73 13.37
C GLY A 65 12.63 1.26 13.03
N VAL A 66 13.08 0.34 13.90
CA VAL A 66 12.81 -1.10 13.76
C VAL A 66 11.31 -1.40 13.89
N LYS A 67 10.61 -0.75 14.84
CA LYS A 67 9.14 -0.89 14.97
C LYS A 67 8.41 -0.39 13.72
N LEU A 68 8.83 0.74 13.16
CA LEU A 68 8.25 1.31 11.95
C LEU A 68 8.49 0.41 10.73
N LEU A 69 9.71 -0.10 10.55
CA LEU A 69 10.02 -1.10 9.50
C LEU A 69 9.15 -2.34 9.64
N LYS A 70 8.91 -2.82 10.88
CA LYS A 70 7.99 -3.94 11.13
C LYS A 70 6.56 -3.61 10.69
N THR A 71 6.03 -2.44 11.03
CA THR A 71 4.71 -1.99 10.57
C THR A 71 4.65 -1.92 9.04
N LEU A 72 5.65 -1.35 8.39
CA LEU A 72 5.68 -1.21 6.93
C LEU A 72 5.82 -2.55 6.21
N ALA A 73 6.58 -3.49 6.77
CA ALA A 73 6.72 -4.84 6.23
C ALA A 73 5.36 -5.56 6.24
N PHE A 74 4.69 -5.65 7.40
CA PHE A 74 3.52 -6.52 7.56
C PHE A 74 2.18 -5.84 7.30
N ASN A 75 1.99 -4.60 7.78
CA ASN A 75 0.77 -3.86 7.51
C ASN A 75 0.87 -3.04 6.21
N GLY A 76 2.08 -2.63 5.84
CA GLY A 76 2.32 -1.95 4.57
C GLY A 76 2.56 -2.89 3.39
N PHE A 77 2.68 -4.21 3.60
CA PHE A 77 3.05 -5.18 2.57
C PHE A 77 4.33 -4.80 1.80
N SER A 78 5.24 -4.06 2.44
CA SER A 78 6.45 -3.56 1.82
C SER A 78 7.55 -4.61 1.87
N LYS A 79 7.76 -5.30 0.73
CA LYS A 79 8.89 -6.23 0.55
C LYS A 79 10.23 -5.55 0.80
N ASN A 80 10.36 -4.26 0.48
CA ASN A 80 11.59 -3.51 0.73
C ASN A 80 11.83 -3.33 2.24
N ALA A 81 10.80 -2.92 2.99
CA ALA A 81 10.91 -2.79 4.44
C ALA A 81 11.22 -4.13 5.12
N GLU A 82 10.64 -5.23 4.63
CA GLU A 82 10.91 -6.58 5.13
C GLU A 82 12.38 -6.99 4.94
N LYS A 83 12.95 -6.76 3.74
CA LYS A 83 14.37 -7.01 3.45
C LYS A 83 15.30 -6.17 4.34
N ILE A 84 14.99 -4.89 4.53
CA ILE A 84 15.77 -4.00 5.41
C ILE A 84 15.71 -4.49 6.85
N LEU A 85 14.51 -4.82 7.35
CA LEU A 85 14.30 -5.35 8.69
C LEU A 85 15.10 -6.64 8.91
N GLN A 86 15.11 -7.55 7.93
CA GLN A 86 15.87 -8.79 8.01
C GLN A 86 17.38 -8.54 8.14
N LYS A 87 17.92 -7.60 7.35
CA LYS A 87 19.35 -7.23 7.42
C LYS A 87 19.73 -6.64 8.79
N ILE A 88 18.90 -5.75 9.32
CA ILE A 88 19.16 -5.09 10.61
C ILE A 88 19.05 -6.07 11.79
N THR A 89 18.02 -6.92 11.78
CA THR A 89 17.73 -7.85 12.89
C THR A 89 18.46 -9.18 12.78
N LYS A 90 19.13 -9.44 11.64
CA LYS A 90 19.76 -10.72 11.28
C LYS A 90 18.82 -11.93 11.38
N LYS A 91 17.50 -11.70 11.32
CA LYS A 91 16.46 -12.72 11.46
C LYS A 91 15.31 -12.41 10.50
N PRO A 92 14.62 -13.42 9.96
CA PRO A 92 13.37 -13.18 9.24
C PRO A 92 12.38 -12.47 10.16
N GLY A 93 11.72 -11.43 9.64
CA GLY A 93 10.72 -10.70 10.40
C GLY A 93 9.62 -11.65 10.86
N LYS A 94 9.33 -11.69 12.17
CA LYS A 94 8.18 -12.43 12.70
C LYS A 94 6.91 -11.59 12.53
N GLY A 95 6.09 -11.95 11.56
CA GLY A 95 4.76 -11.40 11.28
C GLY A 95 4.07 -12.18 10.17
N LYS A 96 2.74 -12.27 10.21
CA LYS A 96 1.95 -12.83 9.11
C LYS A 96 1.46 -11.68 8.23
N HIS A 97 1.66 -11.79 6.92
CA HIS A 97 0.99 -10.92 5.97
C HIS A 97 -0.52 -11.23 6.02
N GLY A 98 -1.32 -10.29 6.50
CA GLY A 98 -2.77 -10.39 6.48
C GLY A 98 -3.34 -10.14 5.08
N LYS A 99 -4.67 -10.09 4.97
CA LYS A 99 -5.32 -9.48 3.80
C LYS A 99 -5.37 -7.97 3.99
N CYS A 100 -5.45 -7.20 2.90
CA CYS A 100 -5.76 -5.78 3.00
C CYS A 100 -7.10 -5.59 3.74
N TYR A 101 -7.12 -4.74 4.75
CA TYR A 101 -8.30 -4.49 5.59
C TYR A 101 -9.48 -3.90 4.79
N LEU A 102 -9.21 -3.12 3.74
CA LEU A 102 -10.27 -2.45 2.98
C LEU A 102 -10.78 -3.25 1.78
N CYS A 103 -9.88 -3.86 1.01
CA CYS A 103 -10.28 -4.53 -0.23
C CYS A 103 -10.19 -6.05 -0.16
N GLU A 104 -9.70 -6.62 0.94
CA GLU A 104 -9.50 -8.07 1.10
C GLU A 104 -8.75 -8.74 -0.06
N ASN A 105 -7.85 -7.98 -0.71
CA ASN A 105 -7.10 -8.35 -1.91
C ASN A 105 -7.95 -8.54 -3.18
N ALA A 106 -9.13 -7.90 -3.27
CA ALA A 106 -10.01 -7.93 -4.45
C ALA A 106 -9.28 -7.55 -5.75
N PHE A 107 -8.31 -6.62 -5.68
CA PHE A 107 -7.51 -6.22 -6.84
C PHE A 107 -6.74 -7.37 -7.51
N GLN A 108 -6.40 -8.44 -6.77
CA GLN A 108 -5.72 -9.62 -7.34
C GLN A 108 -6.65 -10.45 -8.23
N LYS A 109 -7.96 -10.30 -8.08
CA LYS A 109 -8.97 -11.06 -8.83
C LYS A 109 -9.56 -10.28 -10.01
N ILE A 110 -9.13 -9.02 -10.22
CA ILE A 110 -9.69 -8.16 -11.27
C ILE A 110 -9.62 -8.84 -12.64
N HIS A 111 -8.47 -9.41 -13.01
CA HIS A 111 -8.33 -10.08 -14.31
C HIS A 111 -9.35 -11.21 -14.48
N THR A 112 -9.57 -12.03 -13.45
CA THR A 112 -10.57 -13.10 -13.48
C THR A 112 -11.99 -12.56 -13.67
N TYR A 113 -12.33 -11.43 -13.06
CA TYR A 113 -13.65 -10.81 -13.24
C TYR A 113 -13.79 -10.18 -14.63
N VAL A 114 -12.73 -9.56 -15.14
CA VAL A 114 -12.68 -8.98 -16.49
C VAL A 114 -12.86 -10.08 -17.54
N GLU A 115 -12.14 -11.19 -17.43
CA GLU A 115 -12.26 -12.33 -18.37
C GLU A 115 -13.67 -12.88 -18.42
N LYS A 116 -14.31 -13.07 -17.24
CA LYS A 116 -15.71 -13.51 -17.16
C LYS A 116 -16.65 -12.51 -17.80
N ALA A 117 -16.47 -11.21 -17.53
CA ALA A 117 -17.29 -10.17 -18.12
C ALA A 117 -17.14 -10.14 -19.65
N VAL A 118 -15.91 -10.21 -20.17
CA VAL A 118 -15.62 -10.25 -21.60
C VAL A 118 -16.28 -11.47 -22.26
N GLU A 119 -16.21 -12.64 -21.62
CA GLU A 119 -16.85 -13.86 -22.16
C GLU A 119 -18.37 -13.71 -22.23
N THR A 120 -19.01 -13.19 -21.19
CA THR A 120 -20.46 -12.94 -21.19
C THR A 120 -20.86 -11.90 -22.24
N LEU A 121 -20.04 -10.86 -22.41
CA LEU A 121 -20.31 -9.79 -23.37
C LEU A 121 -20.26 -10.27 -24.82
N LYS A 122 -19.57 -11.38 -25.15
CA LYS A 122 -19.56 -11.95 -26.51
C LYS A 122 -20.96 -12.34 -27.02
N LEU A 123 -21.92 -12.53 -26.12
CA LEU A 123 -23.31 -12.86 -26.47
C LEU A 123 -24.10 -11.63 -26.98
N TYR A 124 -23.51 -10.44 -26.95
CA TYR A 124 -24.16 -9.19 -27.31
C TYR A 124 -23.31 -8.42 -28.31
N GLU A 125 -23.97 -7.73 -29.24
CA GLU A 125 -23.32 -6.72 -30.08
C GLU A 125 -23.37 -5.36 -29.38
N TYR A 126 -22.22 -4.69 -29.25
CA TYR A 126 -22.14 -3.37 -28.62
C TYR A 126 -20.95 -2.58 -29.16
N ARG A 127 -21.07 -1.24 -29.12
CA ARG A 127 -19.96 -0.30 -29.39
C ARG A 127 -19.27 0.18 -28.11
N SER A 128 -20.02 0.26 -27.02
CA SER A 128 -19.56 0.70 -25.70
C SER A 128 -20.48 0.12 -24.62
N PHE A 129 -19.97 0.01 -23.40
CA PHE A 129 -20.72 -0.46 -22.24
C PHE A 129 -20.39 0.40 -21.02
N VAL A 130 -21.21 0.32 -19.98
CA VAL A 130 -21.01 1.01 -18.70
C VAL A 130 -20.79 -0.04 -17.62
N VAL A 131 -19.78 0.16 -16.79
CA VAL A 131 -19.54 -0.67 -15.60
C VAL A 131 -20.16 0.03 -14.39
N GLY A 132 -21.25 -0.53 -13.88
CA GLY A 132 -21.85 -0.12 -12.61
C GLY A 132 -21.13 -0.76 -11.43
N VAL A 133 -21.03 -0.03 -10.33
CA VAL A 133 -20.54 -0.53 -9.03
C VAL A 133 -21.55 -0.10 -7.98
N GLU A 134 -22.00 -1.04 -7.14
CA GLU A 134 -22.87 -0.81 -5.97
C GLU A 134 -22.05 -0.74 -4.68
#